data_AF-A0A2M8IZL0-F1
#
_entry.id   AF-A0A2M8IZL0-F1
#
_cell.length_a   1.000
_cell.length_b   1.000
_cell.length_c   1.000
_cell.angle_alpha   90.00
_cell.angle_beta   90.00
_cell.angle_gamma   90.00
#
_symmetry.space_group_name_H-M   'P 1'
#
loop_
_entity.id
_entity.type
_entity.pdbx_description
1 polymer ?
#
loop_
_entity_poly.entity_id
_entity_poly.type
_entity_poly.pdbx_seq_one_letter_code
_entity_poly.pdbx_strand_id
1 'polypeptide(L)'
;MDLSQILSNWLPQAIVSVFSSLAEAGAEVQARVKPLVAVVNAPETEIEHARNGGLLLTLSDHVVLLVDTAEELPNLPDNCVMVQRPYTSDTLTRALVTLDAARC
;
A
#
# COMPACT_ATOMS: atom_id res chain seq x y z
N MET A 1 9.08 -13.95 -2.25
CA MET A 1 9.78 -12.68 -2.55
C MET A 1 9.58 -11.77 -1.36
N ASP A 2 10.63 -11.13 -0.85
CA ASP A 2 10.56 -10.38 0.40
C ASP A 2 10.24 -8.89 0.13
N LEU A 3 9.09 -8.41 0.61
CA LEU A 3 8.64 -7.03 0.41
C LEU A 3 9.60 -6.01 1.02
N SER A 4 10.25 -6.36 2.13
CA SER A 4 11.18 -5.45 2.81
C SER A 4 12.43 -5.17 1.97
N GLN A 5 12.91 -6.17 1.20
CA GLN A 5 14.04 -5.99 0.27
C GLN A 5 13.69 -5.04 -0.88
N ILE A 6 12.47 -5.13 -1.43
CA ILE A 6 12.04 -4.25 -2.53
C ILE A 6 11.95 -2.80 -2.05
N LEU A 7 11.34 -2.60 -0.88
CA LEU A 7 11.22 -1.27 -0.28
C LEU A 7 12.59 -0.68 0.09
N SER A 8 13.51 -1.50 0.61
CA SER A 8 14.88 -1.08 0.93
C SER A 8 15.67 -0.67 -0.32
N ASN A 9 15.42 -1.32 -1.48
CA ASN A 9 16.06 -0.93 -2.74
C ASN A 9 15.49 0.36 -3.32
N TRP A 10 14.18 0.59 -3.15
CA TRP A 10 13.51 1.80 -3.64
C TRP A 10 13.91 3.05 -2.82
N LEU A 11 13.96 2.92 -1.49
CA LEU A 11 14.35 4.01 -0.61
C LEU A 11 15.27 3.47 0.51
N PRO A 12 16.61 3.48 0.30
CA PRO A 12 17.57 2.89 1.23
C PRO A 12 17.57 3.48 2.64
N GLN A 13 17.06 4.72 2.79
CA GLN A 13 16.95 5.43 4.06
C GLN A 13 15.55 5.33 4.67
N ALA A 14 14.62 4.60 4.06
CA ALA A 14 13.27 4.47 4.60
C ALA A 14 13.23 3.55 5.82
N ILE A 15 12.45 3.98 6.81
CA ILE A 15 12.05 3.12 7.92
C ILE A 15 10.87 2.28 7.44
N VAL A 16 11.06 0.96 7.36
CA VAL A 16 10.00 0.02 6.99
C VAL A 16 9.41 -0.58 8.26
N SER A 17 8.12 -0.31 8.50
CA SER A 17 7.33 -0.96 9.53
C SER A 17 6.43 -2.00 8.89
N VAL A 18 6.39 -3.21 9.45
CA VAL A 18 5.56 -4.32 8.96
C VAL A 18 4.53 -4.66 10.03
N PHE A 19 3.26 -4.72 9.62
CA PHE A 19 2.13 -5.05 10.49
C PHE A 19 1.44 -6.31 9.98
N SER A 20 0.82 -7.06 10.89
CA SER A 20 0.15 -8.31 10.55
C SER A 20 -1.30 -8.10 10.12
N SER A 21 -1.86 -6.93 10.38
CA SER A 21 -3.23 -6.57 10.02
C SER A 21 -3.39 -5.08 9.71
N LEU A 22 -4.42 -4.75 8.92
CA LEU A 22 -4.80 -3.37 8.63
C LEU A 22 -5.25 -2.60 9.88
N ALA A 23 -5.85 -3.29 10.85
CA ALA A 23 -6.27 -2.69 12.11
C ALA A 23 -5.08 -2.22 12.95
N GLU A 24 -4.04 -3.05 13.09
CA GLU A 24 -2.79 -2.68 13.77
C GLU A 24 -2.09 -1.52 13.06
N ALA A 25 -1.98 -1.60 11.73
CA ALA A 25 -1.39 -0.52 10.93
C ALA A 25 -2.14 0.80 11.12
N GLY A 26 -3.48 0.77 11.10
CA GLY A 26 -4.31 1.95 11.31
C GLY A 26 -4.12 2.59 12.69
N ALA A 27 -4.04 1.77 13.75
CA ALA A 27 -3.82 2.26 15.11
C ALA A 27 -2.44 2.94 15.27
N GLU A 28 -1.40 2.35 14.68
CA GLU A 28 -0.03 2.90 14.74
C GLU A 28 0.14 4.18 13.90
N VAL A 29 -0.51 4.25 12.72
CA VAL A 29 -0.53 5.47 11.91
C VAL A 29 -1.18 6.63 12.66
N GLN A 30 -2.25 6.37 13.42
CA GLN A 30 -2.88 7.40 14.26
C GLN A 30 -2.02 7.82 15.45
N ALA A 31 -1.22 6.91 16.00
CA ALA A 31 -0.41 7.17 17.19
C ALA A 31 0.95 7.83 16.91
N ARG A 32 1.51 7.66 15.70
CA ARG A 32 2.86 8.12 15.34
C ARG A 32 2.83 9.20 14.27
N VAL A 33 3.11 8.78 13.03
CA VAL A 33 3.32 9.62 11.86
C VAL A 33 2.77 8.84 10.66
N LYS A 34 2.06 9.56 9.78
CA LYS A 34 1.56 9.01 8.53
C LYS A 34 2.74 8.60 7.63
N PRO A 35 2.84 7.32 7.21
CA PRO A 35 3.89 6.89 6.28
C PRO A 35 3.73 7.57 4.92
N LEU A 36 4.85 7.70 4.19
CA LEU A 36 4.85 8.21 2.82
C LEU A 36 4.15 7.24 1.86
N VAL A 37 4.40 5.95 2.04
CA VAL A 37 3.76 4.87 1.28
C VAL A 37 3.32 3.76 2.23
N ALA A 38 2.10 3.25 2.02
CA ALA A 38 1.64 2.02 2.64
C ALA A 38 1.52 0.93 1.57
N VAL A 39 2.10 -0.24 1.81
CA VAL A 39 1.88 -1.42 0.97
C VAL A 39 0.98 -2.37 1.73
N VAL A 40 -0.20 -2.64 1.19
CA VAL A 40 -1.23 -3.49 1.82
C VAL A 40 -1.26 -4.83 1.11
N ASN A 41 -0.95 -5.87 1.87
CA ASN A 41 -1.02 -7.25 1.42
C ASN A 41 -2.12 -7.98 2.19
N ALA A 42 -3.38 -7.78 1.79
CA ALA A 42 -4.56 -8.31 2.48
C ALA A 42 -5.54 -8.93 1.46
N PRO A 43 -6.42 -9.85 1.88
CA PRO A 43 -7.49 -10.35 1.02
C PRO A 43 -8.43 -9.21 0.58
N GLU A 44 -9.05 -9.36 -0.60
CA GLU A 44 -9.92 -8.33 -1.18
C GLU A 44 -11.03 -7.89 -0.22
N THR A 45 -11.64 -8.83 0.52
CA THR A 45 -12.67 -8.53 1.52
C THR A 45 -12.19 -7.59 2.63
N GLU A 46 -10.93 -7.69 3.07
CA GLU A 46 -10.36 -6.78 4.06
C GLU A 46 -10.06 -5.40 3.45
N ILE A 47 -9.57 -5.38 2.20
CA ILE A 47 -9.33 -4.13 1.47
C ILE A 47 -10.66 -3.38 1.28
N GLU A 48 -11.74 -4.07 0.95
CA GLU A 48 -13.07 -3.49 0.82
C GLU A 48 -13.58 -2.91 2.14
N HIS A 49 -13.39 -3.62 3.26
CA HIS A 49 -13.74 -3.10 4.59
C HIS A 49 -12.91 -1.85 4.91
N ALA A 50 -11.60 -1.87 4.64
CA ALA A 50 -10.72 -0.72 4.86
C ALA A 50 -11.07 0.48 3.97
N ARG A 51 -11.47 0.23 2.71
CA ARG A 51 -11.98 1.25 1.78
C ARG A 51 -13.26 1.89 2.35
N ASN A 52 -14.24 1.06 2.68
CA ASN A 52 -15.55 1.52 3.15
C ASN A 52 -15.44 2.25 4.51
N GLY A 53 -14.47 1.86 5.35
CA GLY A 53 -14.17 2.52 6.62
C GLY A 53 -13.29 3.78 6.51
N GLY A 54 -12.86 4.18 5.30
CA GLY A 54 -11.97 5.33 5.10
C GLY A 54 -10.53 5.11 5.59
N LEU A 55 -10.17 3.88 5.98
CA LEU A 55 -8.83 3.55 6.46
C LEU A 55 -7.78 3.74 5.36
N LEU A 56 -8.08 3.39 4.11
CA LEU A 56 -7.14 3.57 2.99
C LEU A 56 -6.74 5.04 2.76
N LEU A 57 -7.63 5.99 3.02
CA LEU A 57 -7.35 7.43 2.89
C LEU A 57 -6.47 7.96 4.03
N THR A 58 -6.57 7.34 5.20
CA THR A 58 -5.86 7.77 6.41
C THR A 58 -4.51 7.08 6.58
N LEU A 59 -4.35 5.86 6.05
CA LEU A 59 -3.12 5.07 6.12
C LEU A 59 -1.93 5.78 5.52
N SER A 60 -2.07 6.38 4.33
CA SER A 60 -0.97 7.00 3.59
C SER A 60 -1.51 7.90 2.47
N ASP A 61 -0.73 8.88 2.04
CA ASP A 61 -1.02 9.66 0.83
C ASP A 61 -0.81 8.83 -0.44
N HIS A 62 -0.13 7.69 -0.31
CA HIS A 62 0.10 6.72 -1.37
C HIS A 62 -0.05 5.30 -0.83
N VAL A 63 -0.97 4.53 -1.38
CA VAL A 63 -1.28 3.16 -0.94
C VAL A 63 -1.15 2.20 -2.12
N VAL A 64 -0.30 1.19 -1.99
CA VAL A 64 -0.18 0.09 -2.95
C VAL A 64 -0.96 -1.10 -2.43
N LEU A 65 -1.98 -1.53 -3.16
CA LEU A 65 -2.81 -2.67 -2.82
C LEU A 65 -2.35 -3.90 -3.61
N LEU A 66 -1.96 -4.96 -2.92
CA LEU A 66 -1.57 -6.23 -3.54
C LEU A 66 -2.80 -7.14 -3.59
N VAL A 67 -3.35 -7.32 -4.79
CA VAL A 67 -4.59 -8.09 -5.02
C VAL A 67 -4.34 -9.36 -5.81
N ASP A 68 -5.18 -10.38 -5.61
CA ASP A 68 -5.07 -11.65 -6.33
C ASP A 68 -5.71 -11.58 -7.73
N THR A 69 -6.71 -10.70 -7.93
CA THR A 69 -7.43 -10.56 -9.20
C THR A 69 -7.16 -9.23 -9.89
N ALA A 70 -7.35 -9.19 -11.22
CA ALA A 70 -7.31 -7.98 -12.01
C ALA A 70 -8.62 -7.19 -11.97
N GLU A 71 -9.64 -7.69 -11.26
CA GLU A 71 -10.92 -6.99 -11.16
C GLU A 71 -10.66 -5.70 -10.39
N GLU A 72 -10.88 -4.57 -11.07
CA GLU A 72 -10.72 -3.27 -10.44
C GLU A 72 -11.72 -3.18 -9.28
N LEU A 73 -11.20 -2.96 -8.07
CA LEU A 73 -12.04 -2.71 -6.91
C LEU A 73 -12.81 -1.40 -7.20
N PRO A 74 -14.16 -1.44 -7.32
CA PRO A 74 -14.91 -0.27 -7.71
C PRO A 74 -14.73 0.84 -6.68
N ASN A 75 -14.66 2.09 -7.15
CA ASN A 75 -14.50 3.29 -6.30
C ASN A 75 -13.26 3.25 -5.39
N LEU A 76 -12.14 2.74 -5.92
CA LEU A 76 -10.85 2.88 -5.25
C LEU A 76 -10.52 4.37 -5.08
N PRO A 77 -10.07 4.84 -3.91
CA PRO A 77 -9.68 6.23 -3.74
C PRO A 77 -8.43 6.55 -4.58
N ASP A 78 -8.30 7.82 -5.00
CA ASP A 78 -7.23 8.28 -5.91
C ASP A 78 -5.81 8.10 -5.35
N ASN A 79 -5.68 7.93 -4.02
CA ASN A 79 -4.40 7.67 -3.37
C ASN A 79 -3.96 6.20 -3.47
N CYS A 80 -4.77 5.32 -4.07
CA CYS A 80 -4.51 3.89 -4.17
C CYS A 80 -4.09 3.46 -5.58
N VAL A 81 -3.11 2.55 -5.66
CA VAL A 81 -2.71 1.84 -6.88
C VAL A 81 -2.78 0.34 -6.63
N MET A 82 -3.39 -0.39 -7.55
CA MET A 82 -3.51 -1.85 -7.49
C MET A 82 -2.33 -2.52 -8.21
N VAL A 83 -1.77 -3.55 -7.57
CA VAL A 83 -0.76 -4.43 -8.15
C VAL A 83 -1.26 -5.86 -8.03
N GLN A 84 -1.50 -6.48 -9.18
CA GLN A 84 -2.01 -7.85 -9.25
C GLN A 84 -0.91 -8.88 -8.98
N ARG A 85 -1.24 -9.95 -8.26
CA ARG A 85 -0.40 -11.15 -8.11
C ARG A 85 -0.53 -12.07 -9.34
N PRO A 86 0.56 -12.76 -9.74
CA PRO A 86 1.92 -12.66 -9.20
C PRO A 86 2.61 -11.36 -9.64
N TYR A 87 3.26 -10.66 -8.70
CA TYR A 87 4.01 -9.43 -8.98
C TYR A 87 5.52 -9.67 -8.91
N THR A 88 6.27 -8.84 -9.64
CA THR A 88 7.74 -8.79 -9.59
C THR A 88 8.21 -7.55 -8.84
N SER A 89 9.48 -7.53 -8.42
CA SER A 89 10.10 -6.32 -7.84
C SER A 89 9.98 -5.12 -8.76
N ASP A 90 10.10 -5.31 -10.08
CA ASP A 90 9.92 -4.25 -11.09
C ASP A 90 8.48 -3.72 -11.09
N THR A 91 7.48 -4.60 -11.08
CA THR A 91 6.06 -4.19 -11.05
C THR A 91 5.73 -3.35 -9.81
N LEU A 92 6.21 -3.78 -8.64
CA LEU A 92 5.99 -3.07 -7.38
C LEU A 92 6.76 -1.74 -7.35
N THR A 93 8.01 -1.72 -7.83
CA THR A 93 8.82 -0.50 -7.94
C THR A 93 8.18 0.51 -8.88
N ARG A 94 7.63 0.07 -10.03
CA ARG A 94 6.89 0.95 -10.94
C ARG A 94 5.66 1.55 -10.28
N ALA A 95 4.88 0.76 -9.53
CA ALA A 95 3.73 1.29 -8.79
C ALA A 95 4.16 2.38 -7.79
N LEU A 96 5.27 2.15 -7.07
CA LEU A 96 5.85 3.13 -6.16
C LEU A 96 6.32 4.41 -6.88
N VAL A 97 6.96 4.28 -8.05
CA VAL A 97 7.43 5.42 -8.86
C VAL A 97 6.26 6.20 -9.48
N THR A 98 5.21 5.52 -9.94
CA THR A 98 3.98 6.18 -10.46
C THR A 98 3.33 7.03 -9.38
N LEU A 99 3.30 6.53 -8.14
CA LEU A 99 2.78 7.27 -6.99
C LEU A 99 3.66 8.49 -6.65
N ASP A 100 4.99 8.37 -6.76
CA ASP A 100 5.91 9.49 -6.55
C ASP A 100 5.78 10.57 -7.65
N ALA A 101 5.57 10.16 -8.91
CA ALA A 101 5.37 11.08 -10.02
C ALA A 101 4.07 11.89 -9.91
N ALA A 102 3.03 11.34 -9.27
CA ALA A 102 1.79 12.07 -8.97
C ALA A 102 1.98 13.20 -7.92
N ARG A 103 3.18 13.31 -7.31
CA ARG A 103 3.52 14.39 -6.37
C ARG A 103 4.08 15.64 -7.06
N CYS A 104 4.38 15.59 -8.36
CA CYS A 104 5.03 16.67 -9.11
C CYS A 104 4.04 17.57 -9.87
#